data_AF-A0AAV5SF91-F1
#
_entry.id   AF-A0AAV5SF91-F1
#
_cell.length_a   1.000
_cell.length_b   1.000
_cell.length_c   1.000
_cell.angle_alpha   90.00
_cell.angle_beta   90.00
_cell.angle_gamma   90.00
#
_symmetry.space_group_name_H-M   'P 1'
#
loop_
_entity.id
_entity.type
_entity.pdbx_description
1 polymer ?
#
loop_
_entity_poly.entity_id
_entity_poly.type
_entity_poly.pdbx_seq_one_letter_code
_entity_poly.pdbx_strand_id
1 'polypeptide(L)'
;VFRSLKAHGQIVNDPTTISYFEIGLYNGFHKVFPTTEISRCALHLYQAVYRRIQNERLTQLYADANTKHIFKGIMALSMLTPADIPRYFDALKHEAMHTRLILPVDRP
;
A
#
# COMPACT_ATOMS: atom_id res chain seq x y z
N VAL A 1 3.79 -3.77 -21.05
CA VAL A 1 2.94 -4.76 -20.36
C VAL A 1 1.48 -4.68 -20.82
N PHE A 2 0.66 -3.71 -20.36
CA PHE A 2 -0.78 -3.69 -20.70
C PHE A 2 -1.11 -3.62 -22.20
N ARG A 3 -0.36 -2.82 -22.98
CA ARG A 3 -0.52 -2.80 -24.45
C ARG A 3 -0.21 -4.16 -25.09
N SER A 4 0.82 -4.84 -24.60
CA SER A 4 1.19 -6.18 -25.07
C SER A 4 0.11 -7.22 -24.75
N LEU A 5 -0.48 -7.16 -23.55
CA LEU A 5 -1.58 -8.03 -23.14
C LEU A 5 -2.84 -7.82 -23.99
N LYS A 6 -3.20 -6.55 -24.29
CA LYS A 6 -4.31 -6.22 -25.20
C LYS A 6 -4.03 -6.68 -26.63
N ALA A 7 -2.82 -6.45 -27.13
CA ALA A 7 -2.41 -6.86 -28.47
C ALA A 7 -2.38 -8.39 -28.66
N HIS A 8 -2.20 -9.16 -27.59
CA HIS A 8 -2.21 -10.63 -27.63
C HIS A 8 -3.58 -11.23 -27.31
N GLY A 9 -4.64 -10.40 -27.27
CA GLY A 9 -6.00 -10.86 -27.04
C GLY A 9 -6.27 -11.41 -25.64
N GLN A 10 -5.32 -11.26 -24.69
CA GLN A 10 -5.53 -11.70 -23.31
C GLN A 10 -6.47 -10.78 -22.53
N ILE A 11 -6.67 -9.56 -23.03
CA ILE A 11 -7.69 -8.62 -22.56
C ILE A 11 -8.53 -8.26 -23.78
N VAL A 12 -9.69 -8.90 -23.89
CA VAL A 12 -10.59 -8.80 -25.05
C VAL A 12 -11.56 -7.62 -24.92
N ASN A 13 -11.86 -7.21 -23.68
CA ASN A 13 -12.71 -6.09 -23.33
C ASN A 13 -12.03 -5.23 -22.27
N ASP A 14 -12.34 -3.94 -22.26
CA ASP A 14 -11.88 -3.04 -21.21
C ASP A 14 -12.45 -3.53 -19.86
N PRO A 15 -11.62 -3.83 -18.84
CA PRO A 15 -12.12 -4.30 -17.55
C PRO A 15 -13.05 -3.24 -16.96
N THR A 16 -14.19 -3.65 -16.39
CA THR A 16 -15.18 -2.71 -15.83
C THR A 16 -14.74 -2.15 -14.48
N THR A 17 -13.92 -2.87 -13.73
CA THR A 17 -13.38 -2.41 -12.44
C THR A 17 -12.02 -3.02 -12.16
N ILE A 18 -11.05 -2.19 -11.78
CA ILE A 18 -9.76 -2.70 -11.32
C ILE A 18 -9.27 -1.99 -10.07
N SER A 19 -8.75 -2.78 -9.13
CA SER A 19 -8.18 -2.31 -7.87
C SER A 19 -6.67 -2.13 -7.97
N TYR A 20 -6.22 -0.88 -8.11
CA TYR A 20 -4.80 -0.52 -8.04
C TYR A 20 -4.60 0.68 -7.11
N PHE A 21 -3.47 0.69 -6.40
CA PHE A 21 -3.15 1.70 -5.39
C PHE A 21 -2.11 2.71 -5.84
N GLU A 22 -1.32 2.37 -6.84
CA GLU A 22 -0.26 3.26 -7.30
C GLU A 22 -0.81 4.21 -8.35
N ILE A 23 -0.60 5.52 -8.16
CA ILE A 23 -0.91 6.55 -9.15
C ILE A 23 -0.22 6.23 -10.50
N GLY A 24 0.95 5.60 -10.47
CA GLY A 24 1.64 5.11 -11.66
C GLY A 24 0.86 4.02 -12.40
N LEU A 25 0.32 3.03 -11.68
CA LEU A 25 -0.56 2.01 -12.24
C LEU A 25 -1.86 2.61 -12.76
N TYR A 26 -2.50 3.52 -12.00
CA TYR A 26 -3.70 4.24 -12.44
C TYR A 26 -3.47 4.98 -13.77
N ASN A 27 -2.42 5.79 -13.85
CA ASN A 27 -2.07 6.55 -15.04
C ASN A 27 -1.69 5.65 -16.22
N GLY A 28 -0.98 4.55 -15.95
CA GLY A 28 -0.62 3.56 -16.97
C GLY A 28 -1.84 2.83 -17.52
N PHE A 29 -2.81 2.51 -16.65
CA PHE A 29 -4.04 1.84 -17.04
C PHE A 29 -4.94 2.76 -17.86
N HIS A 30 -5.19 3.99 -17.41
CA HIS A 30 -6.02 4.96 -18.14
C HIS A 30 -5.47 5.29 -19.53
N LYS A 31 -4.14 5.20 -19.73
CA LYS A 31 -3.53 5.36 -21.07
C LYS A 31 -3.87 4.22 -22.05
N VAL A 32 -4.32 3.07 -21.58
CA VAL A 32 -4.61 1.88 -22.42
C VAL A 32 -6.10 1.53 -22.43
N PHE A 33 -6.78 1.81 -21.31
CA PHE A 33 -8.20 1.53 -21.07
C PHE A 33 -8.86 2.79 -20.48
N PRO A 34 -9.16 3.80 -21.33
CA PRO A 34 -9.59 5.11 -20.87
C PRO A 34 -10.99 5.11 -20.25
N THR A 35 -11.82 4.11 -20.54
CA THR A 35 -13.21 3.98 -20.06
C THR A 35 -13.35 3.07 -18.83
N THR A 36 -12.27 2.39 -18.41
CA THR A 36 -12.27 1.54 -17.22
C THR A 36 -12.37 2.39 -15.96
N GLU A 37 -13.37 2.13 -15.12
CA GLU A 37 -13.40 2.67 -13.76
C GLU A 37 -12.34 1.98 -12.90
N ILE A 38 -11.36 2.75 -12.44
CA ILE A 38 -10.33 2.25 -11.53
C ILE A 38 -10.74 2.61 -10.11
N SER A 39 -11.14 1.59 -9.35
CA SER A 39 -11.49 1.72 -7.93
C SER A 39 -10.22 1.58 -7.09
N ARG A 40 -9.76 2.68 -6.49
CA ARG A 40 -8.67 2.65 -5.50
C ARG A 40 -9.18 2.04 -4.20
N CYS A 41 -9.17 0.72 -4.06
CA CYS A 41 -9.83 0.07 -2.93
C CYS A 41 -8.93 0.01 -1.69
N ALA A 42 -8.77 1.10 -0.91
CA ALA A 42 -7.95 1.20 0.34
C ALA A 42 -7.86 -0.12 1.17
N LEU A 43 -8.97 -0.86 1.23
CA LEU A 43 -9.10 -2.17 1.86
C LEU A 43 -8.04 -3.21 1.43
N HIS A 44 -7.75 -3.40 0.14
CA HIS A 44 -6.79 -4.44 -0.28
C HIS A 44 -5.35 -4.10 0.11
N LEU A 45 -4.99 -2.81 0.14
CA LEU A 45 -3.71 -2.34 0.65
C LEU A 45 -3.64 -2.59 2.15
N TYR A 46 -4.69 -2.24 2.88
CA TYR A 46 -4.76 -2.49 4.32
C TYR A 46 -4.66 -3.97 4.65
N GLN A 47 -5.30 -4.84 3.86
CA GLN A 47 -5.16 -6.29 4.00
C GLN A 47 -3.74 -6.77 3.71
N ALA A 48 -3.06 -6.24 2.69
CA ALA A 48 -1.68 -6.61 2.38
C ALA A 48 -0.71 -6.20 3.50
N VAL A 49 -0.84 -4.97 4.00
CA VAL A 49 -0.05 -4.49 5.15
C VAL A 49 -0.35 -5.30 6.40
N TYR A 50 -1.63 -5.59 6.67
CA TYR A 50 -2.02 -6.39 7.84
C TYR A 50 -1.48 -7.83 7.78
N ARG A 51 -1.50 -8.48 6.61
CA ARG A 51 -0.84 -9.79 6.43
C ARG A 51 0.66 -9.72 6.71
N ARG A 52 1.33 -8.63 6.31
CA ARG A 52 2.76 -8.43 6.61
C ARG A 52 3.00 -8.25 8.10
N ILE A 53 2.16 -7.46 8.79
CA ILE A 53 2.19 -7.29 10.25
C ILE A 53 2.07 -8.64 10.96
N GLN A 54 1.16 -9.50 10.51
CA GLN A 54 0.97 -10.84 11.08
C GLN A 54 2.19 -11.74 10.85
N ASN A 55 2.70 -11.78 9.61
CA ASN A 55 3.84 -12.64 9.24
C ASN A 55 5.13 -12.23 9.97
N GLU A 56 5.32 -10.95 10.24
CA GLU A 56 6.48 -10.40 10.97
C GLU A 56 6.26 -10.39 12.49
N ARG A 57 5.17 -10.97 12.99
CA ARG A 57 4.80 -11.02 14.43
C ARG A 57 4.68 -9.64 15.08
N LEU A 58 4.30 -8.62 14.31
CA LEU A 58 4.13 -7.23 14.76
C LEU A 58 2.71 -6.94 15.26
N THR A 59 1.82 -7.93 15.36
CA THR A 59 0.41 -7.75 15.73
C THR A 59 0.24 -7.02 17.07
N GLN A 60 1.10 -7.29 18.06
CA GLN A 60 1.05 -6.59 19.36
C GLN A 60 1.40 -5.11 19.23
N LEU A 61 2.44 -4.79 18.45
CA LEU A 61 2.80 -3.40 18.15
C LEU A 61 1.66 -2.71 17.39
N TYR A 62 1.09 -3.35 16.37
CA TYR A 62 -0.07 -2.78 15.67
C TYR A 62 -1.28 -2.48 16.57
N ALA A 63 -1.45 -3.24 17.66
CA ALA A 63 -2.50 -3.00 18.64
C ALA A 63 -2.15 -1.90 19.66
N ASP A 64 -0.87 -1.62 19.88
CA ASP A 64 -0.36 -0.62 20.83
C ASP A 64 -0.67 0.81 20.33
N ALA A 65 -1.33 1.60 21.17
CA ALA A 65 -1.68 3.00 20.88
C ALA A 65 -0.46 3.86 20.51
N ASN A 66 0.72 3.54 21.05
CA ASN A 66 1.96 4.29 20.81
C ASN A 66 2.63 3.99 19.47
N THR A 67 2.23 2.92 18.75
CA THR A 67 2.88 2.54 17.49
C THR A 67 1.88 2.28 16.36
N LYS A 68 0.60 2.10 16.67
CA LYS A 68 -0.50 1.91 15.71
C LYS A 68 -0.56 3.00 14.64
N HIS A 69 -0.26 4.25 14.99
CA HIS A 69 -0.28 5.36 14.04
C HIS A 69 0.82 5.24 12.98
N ILE A 70 1.97 4.64 13.29
CA ILE A 70 3.07 4.41 12.34
C ILE A 70 2.59 3.46 11.23
N PHE A 71 1.95 2.34 11.60
CA PHE A 71 1.39 1.39 10.63
C PHE A 71 0.28 2.02 9.78
N LYS A 72 -0.58 2.83 10.39
CA LYS A 72 -1.59 3.60 9.66
C LYS A 72 -0.97 4.63 8.72
N GLY A 73 0.13 5.27 9.13
CA GLY A 73 0.91 6.18 8.31
C GLY A 73 1.45 5.49 7.05
N ILE A 74 2.03 4.29 7.20
CA ILE A 74 2.52 3.49 6.06
C ILE A 74 1.38 3.22 5.06
N MET A 75 0.19 2.84 5.57
CA MET A 75 -0.97 2.63 4.72
C MET A 75 -1.44 3.92 4.02
N ALA A 76 -1.38 5.05 4.72
CA ALA A 76 -1.76 6.36 4.20
C ALA A 76 -0.78 6.93 3.15
N LEU A 77 0.46 6.44 3.06
CA LEU A 77 1.41 6.85 2.00
C LEU A 77 0.83 6.66 0.59
N SER A 78 -0.05 5.68 0.41
CA SER A 78 -0.75 5.44 -0.87
C SER A 78 -1.69 6.58 -1.30
N MET A 79 -2.02 7.49 -0.39
CA MET A 79 -2.88 8.65 -0.65
C MET A 79 -2.07 9.89 -1.02
N LEU A 80 -0.75 9.84 -0.93
CA LEU A 80 0.14 10.97 -1.23
C LEU A 80 0.54 11.00 -2.70
N THR A 81 1.03 12.16 -3.15
CA THR A 81 1.67 12.25 -4.46
C THR A 81 3.02 11.50 -4.43
N PRO A 82 3.49 10.95 -5.56
CA PRO A 82 4.78 10.25 -5.60
C PRO A 82 5.97 11.10 -5.11
N ALA A 83 5.90 12.42 -5.30
CA ALA A 83 6.94 13.35 -4.85
C ALA A 83 7.00 13.50 -3.32
N ASP A 84 5.86 13.35 -2.65
CA ASP A 84 5.76 13.50 -1.19
C ASP A 84 6.11 12.21 -0.44
N ILE A 85 5.91 11.04 -1.05
CA ILE A 85 6.12 9.74 -0.40
C ILE A 85 7.48 9.62 0.29
N PRO A 86 8.63 9.95 -0.33
CA PRO A 86 9.94 9.79 0.31
C PRO A 86 10.05 10.56 1.64
N ARG A 87 9.61 11.82 1.65
CA ARG A 87 9.65 12.68 2.83
C ARG A 87 8.84 12.09 4.00
N TYR A 88 7.61 11.66 3.73
CA TYR A 88 6.74 11.13 4.79
C TYR A 88 7.13 9.72 5.21
N PHE A 89 7.67 8.92 4.29
CA PHE A 89 8.25 7.61 4.60
C PHE A 89 9.44 7.75 5.56
N ASP A 90 10.36 8.67 5.28
CA ASP A 90 11.53 8.90 6.14
C ASP A 90 11.12 9.40 7.54
N ALA A 91 10.09 10.25 7.63
CA ALA A 91 9.54 10.68 8.90
C ALA A 91 8.98 9.51 9.72
N LEU A 92 8.19 8.63 9.09
CA LEU A 92 7.63 7.43 9.74
C LEU A 92 8.74 6.45 10.15
N LYS A 93 9.77 6.30 9.33
CA LYS A 93 10.92 5.44 9.63
C LYS A 93 11.68 5.96 10.85
N HIS A 94 11.98 7.26 10.89
CA HIS A 94 12.63 7.89 12.04
C HIS A 94 11.80 7.69 13.31
N GLU A 95 10.49 7.95 13.25
CA GLU A 95 9.59 7.72 14.38
C GLU A 95 9.57 6.26 14.84
N ALA A 96 9.57 5.29 13.92
CA ALA A 96 9.64 3.87 14.24
C ALA A 96 10.95 3.46 14.93
N MET A 97 12.07 4.11 14.60
CA MET A 97 13.38 3.84 15.22
C MET A 97 13.51 4.46 16.62
N HIS A 98 12.77 5.52 16.91
CA HIS A 98 12.85 6.25 18.18
C HIS A 98 11.72 5.92 19.16
N THR A 99 10.61 5.39 18.66
CA THR A 99 9.63 4.73 19.50
C THR A 99 10.26 3.44 20.01
N ARG A 100 10.33 3.22 21.34
CA ARG A 100 10.77 1.93 21.90
C ARG A 100 9.80 0.84 21.44
N LEU A 101 10.06 0.26 20.28
CA LEU A 101 9.44 -0.98 19.82
C LEU A 101 10.02 -2.08 20.72
N ILE A 102 9.49 -2.23 21.93
CA ILE A 102 9.79 -3.39 22.75
C ILE A 102 9.17 -4.57 22.00
N LEU A 103 9.98 -5.23 21.16
CA LEU A 103 9.59 -6.49 20.58
C LEU A 103 9.37 -7.45 21.76
N PRO A 104 8.27 -8.21 21.79
CA PRO A 104 7.99 -9.17 22.86
C PRO A 104 8.99 -10.33 22.96
N VAL A 105 10.10 -10.27 22.21
CA VAL A 105 11.22 -11.23 22.25
C VAL A 105 12.08 -11.04 23.51
N ASP A 106 12.01 -9.89 24.19
CA ASP A 106 12.83 -9.58 25.38
C ASP A 106 12.12 -9.82 26.72
N ARG A 107 11.11 -10.69 26.78
CA ARG A 107 10.54 -11.12 28.07
C ARG A 107 11.25 -12.41 28.52
N PRO A 108 11.97 -12.41 29.67
CA PRO A 108 12.63 -13.60 30.20
C PRO A 108 11.64 -14.72 30.55
#